data_AF-A0A7Y5EY82-F1
#
_entry.id   AF-A0A7Y5EY82-F1
#
_cell.length_a   1.000
_cell.length_b   1.000
_cell.length_c   1.000
_cell.angle_alpha   90.00
_cell.angle_beta   90.00
_cell.angle_gamma   90.00
#
_symmetry.space_group_name_H-M   'P 1'
#
loop_
_entity.id
_entity.type
_entity.pdbx_description
1 polymer ?
#
loop_
_entity_poly.entity_id
_entity_poly.type
_entity_poly.pdbx_seq_one_letter_code
_entity_poly.pdbx_strand_id
1 'polypeptide(L)'
;MNIADILPRIQSNPNDFRRFWTLFLSEAIKIKNQWEFLAGKRAGVRVKDGGLGWWGKQYLVNGQIVVKRDKFGFRIYYESTSNRDYEKVIEDGRPAYDMVANLMRSRKVRISARGKKYIIVPLSARENSSGGMSAPQEVERKVLSIIGTYREEKEDGTFVKRNKYATSTVKVRDKYTGGKNTVIFRQSHERGGSSSQTKTLITVTSDSNWNHYPAVKPQKFVEKLQRVADAVMNDRNVMKNLTEALYADIMDYVNKRKGKRKNG
;
A
#
# COMPACT_ATOMS: atom_id res chain seq x y z
N MET A 1 -1.58 46.12 -24.28
CA MET A 1 -1.35 44.66 -24.21
C MET A 1 -2.67 44.05 -23.79
N ASN A 2 -3.21 43.11 -24.57
CA ASN A 2 -4.54 42.56 -24.31
C ASN A 2 -4.42 41.42 -23.26
N ILE A 3 -5.43 41.19 -22.43
CA ILE A 3 -5.46 40.05 -21.48
C ILE A 3 -5.33 38.72 -22.22
N ALA A 4 -5.83 38.67 -23.46
CA ALA A 4 -5.67 37.53 -24.37
C ALA A 4 -4.19 37.17 -24.66
N ASP A 5 -3.26 38.13 -24.55
CA ASP A 5 -1.83 37.90 -24.77
C ASP A 5 -1.12 37.37 -23.51
N ILE A 6 -1.73 37.56 -22.32
CA ILE A 6 -1.14 37.24 -21.02
C ILE A 6 -1.39 35.77 -20.64
N LEU A 7 -2.61 35.27 -20.87
CA LEU A 7 -3.00 33.91 -20.50
C LEU A 7 -2.11 32.82 -21.13
N PRO A 8 -1.84 32.82 -22.44
CA PRO A 8 -0.92 31.85 -23.05
C PRO A 8 0.49 31.94 -22.45
N ARG A 9 0.91 33.14 -22.05
CA ARG A 9 2.24 33.39 -21.49
C ARG A 9 2.37 32.88 -20.05
N ILE A 10 1.33 33.02 -19.23
CA ILE A 10 1.26 32.43 -17.89
C ILE A 10 1.46 30.91 -17.97
N GLN A 11 0.86 30.29 -18.99
CA GLN A 11 0.97 28.86 -19.25
C GLN A 11 2.35 28.46 -19.80
N SER A 12 2.88 29.19 -20.78
CA SER A 12 4.10 28.80 -21.51
C SER A 12 5.40 29.18 -20.81
N ASN A 13 5.40 30.20 -19.95
CA ASN A 13 6.62 30.69 -19.30
C ASN A 13 6.42 30.96 -17.80
N PRO A 14 6.49 29.92 -16.95
CA PRO A 14 6.24 30.01 -15.50
C PRO A 14 7.11 31.04 -14.78
N ASN A 15 8.34 31.23 -15.26
CA ASN A 15 9.33 32.11 -14.65
C ASN A 15 8.96 33.59 -14.78
N ASP A 16 8.18 33.95 -15.80
CA ASP A 16 7.63 35.30 -15.95
C ASP A 16 6.57 35.59 -14.87
N PHE A 17 6.01 34.56 -14.20
CA PHE A 17 4.94 34.63 -13.19
C PHE A 17 5.28 33.85 -11.92
N ARG A 18 6.52 34.04 -11.43
CA ARG A 18 7.07 33.22 -10.35
C ARG A 18 6.29 33.38 -9.04
N ARG A 19 5.88 34.59 -8.66
CA ARG A 19 5.17 34.82 -7.38
C ARG A 19 3.84 34.10 -7.39
N PHE A 20 3.06 34.26 -8.45
CA PHE A 20 1.78 33.58 -8.64
C PHE A 20 1.93 32.05 -8.55
N TRP A 21 2.83 31.47 -9.34
CA TRP A 21 3.01 30.02 -9.36
C TRP A 21 3.56 29.45 -8.05
N THR A 22 4.35 30.22 -7.29
CA THR A 22 4.88 29.80 -5.99
C THR A 22 3.78 29.73 -4.94
N LEU A 23 2.93 30.76 -4.86
CA LEU A 23 1.77 30.76 -3.95
C LEU A 23 0.78 29.67 -4.33
N PHE A 24 0.47 29.52 -5.62
CA PHE A 24 -0.49 28.52 -6.05
C PHE A 24 0.00 27.08 -5.79
N LEU A 25 1.30 26.83 -6.00
CA LEU A 25 1.93 25.55 -5.63
C LEU A 25 1.85 25.31 -4.11
N SER A 26 2.05 26.35 -3.30
CA SER A 26 1.98 26.22 -1.84
C SER A 26 0.60 25.77 -1.36
N GLU A 27 -0.48 26.27 -1.97
CA GLU A 27 -1.85 25.82 -1.68
C GLU A 27 -2.09 24.38 -2.14
N ALA A 28 -1.61 24.03 -3.34
CA ALA A 28 -1.71 22.65 -3.83
C ALA A 28 -0.96 21.65 -2.92
N ILE A 29 0.20 22.04 -2.37
CA ILE A 29 0.96 21.22 -1.41
C ILE A 29 0.18 21.04 -0.10
N LYS A 30 -0.51 22.06 0.41
CA LYS A 30 -1.36 21.92 1.61
C LYS A 30 -2.46 20.88 1.39
N ILE A 31 -3.12 20.91 0.23
CA ILE A 31 -4.16 19.94 -0.14
C ILE A 31 -3.57 18.53 -0.22
N LYS A 32 -2.40 18.36 -0.86
CA LYS A 32 -1.66 17.08 -0.86
C LYS A 32 -1.38 16.57 0.56
N ASN A 33 -0.86 17.41 1.45
CA ASN A 33 -0.48 16.99 2.80
C ASN A 33 -1.70 16.54 3.62
N GLN A 34 -2.86 17.17 3.40
CA GLN A 34 -4.11 16.76 4.02
C GLN A 34 -4.56 15.37 3.53
N TRP A 35 -4.36 15.05 2.24
CA TRP A 35 -4.61 13.71 1.71
C TRP A 35 -3.73 12.67 2.40
N GLU A 36 -2.41 12.90 2.45
CA GLU A 36 -1.45 11.99 3.11
C GLU A 36 -1.82 11.74 4.57
N PHE A 37 -2.19 12.80 5.30
CA PHE A 37 -2.63 12.69 6.68
C PHE A 37 -3.91 11.83 6.84
N LEU A 38 -4.91 12.03 5.99
CA LEU A 38 -6.17 11.26 6.04
C LEU A 38 -5.92 9.78 5.74
N ALA A 39 -5.11 9.48 4.72
CA ALA A 39 -4.72 8.11 4.37
C ALA A 39 -3.92 7.47 5.52
N GLY A 40 -2.96 8.19 6.10
CA GLY A 40 -2.16 7.79 7.27
C GLY A 40 -3.02 7.41 8.48
N LYS A 41 -3.91 8.32 8.90
CA LYS A 41 -4.80 8.09 10.03
C LYS A 41 -5.70 6.87 9.80
N ARG A 42 -6.22 6.70 8.59
CA ARG A 42 -7.08 5.56 8.22
C ARG A 42 -6.31 4.24 8.12
N ALA A 43 -5.03 4.26 7.76
CA ALA A 43 -4.17 3.07 7.71
C ALA A 43 -3.93 2.45 9.10
N GLY A 44 -3.95 3.28 10.16
CA GLY A 44 -3.84 2.82 11.55
C GLY A 44 -5.10 2.12 12.08
N VAL A 45 -6.26 2.38 11.48
CA VAL A 45 -7.55 1.82 11.91
C VAL A 45 -7.79 0.47 11.23
N ARG A 46 -8.32 -0.51 11.96
CA ARG A 46 -8.63 -1.84 11.41
C ARG A 46 -9.77 -1.72 10.39
N VAL A 47 -9.77 -2.58 9.39
CA VAL A 47 -10.81 -2.57 8.32
C VAL A 47 -12.21 -2.77 8.90
N LYS A 48 -12.36 -3.67 9.87
CA LYS A 48 -13.63 -3.91 10.57
C LYS A 48 -14.20 -2.68 11.28
N ASP A 49 -13.35 -1.72 11.66
CA ASP A 49 -13.71 -0.49 12.37
C ASP A 49 -13.87 0.69 11.37
N GLY A 50 -13.97 0.40 10.07
CA GLY A 50 -14.08 1.41 9.00
C GLY A 50 -12.75 2.07 8.61
N GLY A 51 -11.63 1.47 8.99
CA GLY A 51 -10.28 1.86 8.56
C GLY A 51 -9.85 1.22 7.24
N LEU A 52 -8.65 1.59 6.80
CA LEU A 52 -8.01 1.00 5.63
C LEU A 52 -7.05 -0.14 5.99
N GLY A 53 -6.60 -0.21 7.25
CA GLY A 53 -5.73 -1.26 7.75
C GLY A 53 -4.53 -1.53 6.85
N TRP A 54 -4.32 -2.80 6.47
CA TRP A 54 -3.23 -3.21 5.58
C TRP A 54 -3.27 -2.51 4.22
N TRP A 55 -4.45 -2.28 3.64
CA TRP A 55 -4.59 -1.59 2.36
C TRP A 55 -4.09 -0.15 2.42
N GLY A 56 -4.44 0.56 3.49
CA GLY A 56 -3.95 1.93 3.72
C GLY A 56 -2.43 1.97 3.90
N LYS A 57 -1.86 0.98 4.61
CA LYS A 57 -0.39 0.86 4.73
C LYS A 57 0.27 0.60 3.37
N GLN A 58 -0.30 -0.28 2.55
CA GLN A 58 0.25 -0.55 1.22
C GLN A 58 0.13 0.66 0.30
N TYR A 59 -0.95 1.43 0.39
CA TYR A 59 -1.10 2.68 -0.35
C TYR A 59 0.00 3.68 0.00
N LEU A 60 0.29 3.87 1.28
CA LEU A 60 1.34 4.81 1.73
C LEU A 60 2.76 4.34 1.41
N VAL A 61 2.98 3.02 1.31
CA VAL A 61 4.31 2.43 1.07
C VAL A 61 4.61 2.26 -0.43
N ASN A 62 3.61 1.92 -1.24
CA ASN A 62 3.79 1.58 -2.66
C ASN A 62 3.33 2.67 -3.62
N GLY A 63 3.44 3.93 -3.18
CA GLY A 63 3.16 5.07 -4.03
C GLY A 63 3.26 6.36 -3.26
N GLN A 64 3.08 7.45 -3.99
CA GLN A 64 3.20 8.81 -3.47
C GLN A 64 2.12 9.69 -4.09
N ILE A 65 1.64 10.67 -3.33
CA ILE A 65 0.74 11.67 -3.88
C ILE A 65 1.60 12.75 -4.52
N VAL A 66 1.40 13.01 -5.80
CA VAL A 66 2.20 13.94 -6.59
C VAL A 66 1.35 15.15 -6.94
N VAL A 67 1.97 16.34 -6.83
CA VAL A 67 1.42 17.59 -7.37
C VAL A 67 2.14 17.87 -8.68
N LYS A 68 1.41 17.87 -9.79
CA LYS A 68 1.95 18.17 -11.12
C LYS A 68 1.23 19.37 -11.69
N ARG A 69 1.99 20.31 -12.27
CA ARG A 69 1.39 21.42 -13.01
C ARG A 69 0.59 20.88 -14.20
N ASP A 70 -0.63 21.37 -14.36
CA ASP A 70 -1.50 21.05 -15.48
C ASP A 70 -2.18 22.33 -16.00
N LYS A 71 -1.87 22.71 -17.23
CA LYS A 71 -2.36 23.94 -17.90
C LYS A 71 -2.29 25.19 -16.98
N PHE A 72 -3.43 25.58 -16.41
CA PHE A 72 -3.63 26.76 -15.58
C PHE A 72 -3.68 26.46 -14.07
N GLY A 73 -3.30 25.26 -13.65
CA GLY A 73 -3.30 24.89 -12.24
C GLY A 73 -2.42 23.69 -11.93
N PHE A 74 -2.83 22.93 -10.91
CA PHE A 74 -2.14 21.73 -10.46
C PHE A 74 -3.11 20.56 -10.40
N ARG A 75 -2.64 19.41 -10.89
CA ARG A 75 -3.28 18.12 -10.71
C ARG A 75 -2.60 17.40 -9.55
N ILE A 76 -3.40 16.98 -8.59
CA ILE A 76 -2.97 16.15 -7.45
C ILE A 76 -3.47 14.74 -7.70
N TYR A 77 -2.57 13.75 -7.72
CA TYR A 77 -2.91 12.36 -8.00
C TYR A 77 -1.96 11.38 -7.31
N TYR A 78 -2.40 10.14 -7.13
CA TYR A 78 -1.55 9.08 -6.60
C TYR A 78 -0.75 8.42 -7.72
N GLU A 79 0.56 8.32 -7.54
CA GLU A 79 1.47 7.60 -8.42
C GLU A 79 1.90 6.31 -7.72
N SER A 80 1.44 5.16 -8.23
CA SER A 80 1.80 3.86 -7.66
C SER A 80 3.11 3.32 -8.23
N THR A 81 3.92 2.72 -7.36
CA THR A 81 5.11 1.94 -7.73
C THR A 81 4.80 0.44 -7.86
N SER A 82 3.54 0.04 -7.69
CA SER A 82 3.09 -1.36 -7.75
C SER A 82 2.12 -1.58 -8.90
N ASN A 83 2.10 -2.81 -9.43
CA ASN A 83 1.09 -3.25 -10.39
C ASN A 83 -0.32 -3.39 -9.77
N ARG A 84 -0.46 -3.20 -8.46
CA ARG A 84 -1.76 -3.21 -7.78
C ARG A 84 -2.29 -1.80 -7.62
N ASP A 85 -3.55 -1.63 -8.01
CA ASP A 85 -4.24 -0.36 -7.89
C ASP A 85 -4.80 -0.17 -6.47
N TYR A 86 -3.93 0.28 -5.56
CA TYR A 86 -4.28 0.53 -4.16
C TYR A 86 -5.19 1.75 -4.01
N GLU A 87 -5.02 2.78 -4.85
CA GLU A 87 -5.88 3.96 -4.88
C GLU A 87 -7.31 3.55 -5.17
N LYS A 88 -7.54 2.75 -6.21
CA LYS A 88 -8.89 2.27 -6.54
C LYS A 88 -9.56 1.50 -5.40
N VAL A 89 -8.84 0.61 -4.73
CA VAL A 89 -9.39 -0.13 -3.57
C VAL A 89 -9.78 0.79 -2.43
N ILE A 90 -9.07 1.90 -2.25
CA ILE A 90 -9.34 2.89 -1.20
C ILE A 90 -10.50 3.81 -1.61
N GLU A 91 -10.53 4.24 -2.87
CA GLU A 91 -11.55 5.12 -3.42
C GLU A 91 -12.90 4.42 -3.55
N ASP A 92 -12.93 3.32 -4.29
CA ASP A 92 -14.15 2.55 -4.62
C ASP A 92 -14.51 1.55 -3.53
N GLY A 93 -13.58 1.24 -2.63
CA GLY A 93 -13.74 0.18 -1.65
C GLY A 93 -13.56 -1.21 -2.28
N ARG A 94 -13.91 -2.22 -1.50
CA ARG A 94 -13.84 -3.63 -1.90
C ARG A 94 -14.84 -4.46 -1.11
N PRO A 95 -15.55 -5.41 -1.74
CA PRO A 95 -16.44 -6.31 -1.02
C PRO A 95 -15.69 -7.17 0.00
N ALA A 96 -16.44 -7.75 0.94
CA ALA A 96 -15.92 -8.76 1.84
C ALA A 96 -15.31 -9.92 1.04
N TYR A 97 -14.26 -10.52 1.58
CA TYR A 97 -13.50 -11.53 0.86
C TYR A 97 -13.46 -12.84 1.62
N ASP A 98 -14.04 -13.86 1.00
CA ASP A 98 -13.93 -15.22 1.47
C ASP A 98 -12.49 -15.73 1.26
N MET A 99 -11.78 -15.80 2.39
CA MET A 99 -10.40 -16.29 2.45
C MET A 99 -10.33 -17.78 2.18
N VAL A 100 -11.30 -18.56 2.65
CA VAL A 100 -11.30 -20.02 2.53
C VAL A 100 -11.52 -20.40 1.08
N ALA A 101 -12.57 -19.87 0.44
CA ALA A 101 -12.83 -20.14 -0.97
C ALA A 101 -11.65 -19.74 -1.86
N ASN A 102 -10.99 -18.62 -1.57
CA ASN A 102 -9.81 -18.21 -2.35
C ASN A 102 -8.59 -19.10 -2.12
N LEU A 103 -8.30 -19.47 -0.86
CA LEU A 103 -7.22 -20.38 -0.55
C LEU A 103 -7.44 -21.75 -1.21
N MET A 104 -8.69 -22.20 -1.29
CA MET A 104 -9.08 -23.45 -1.98
C MET A 104 -8.95 -23.39 -3.51
N ARG A 105 -8.83 -22.22 -4.12
CA ARG A 105 -8.51 -22.07 -5.55
C ARG A 105 -7.01 -22.10 -5.84
N SER A 106 -6.16 -22.15 -4.81
CA SER A 106 -4.71 -22.13 -4.97
C SER A 106 -4.18 -23.45 -5.54
N ARG A 107 -3.14 -23.35 -6.37
CA ARG A 107 -2.37 -24.51 -6.88
C ARG A 107 -1.67 -25.34 -5.78
N LYS A 108 -1.63 -24.82 -4.55
CA LYS A 108 -1.02 -25.47 -3.38
C LYS A 108 -1.99 -26.34 -2.58
N VAL A 109 -3.26 -26.36 -2.94
CA VAL A 109 -4.26 -27.26 -2.35
C VAL A 109 -3.88 -28.70 -2.60
N ARG A 110 -4.20 -29.55 -1.63
CA ARG A 110 -3.98 -31.00 -1.58
C ARG A 110 -5.29 -31.69 -1.25
N ILE A 111 -5.36 -32.99 -1.53
CA ILE A 111 -6.52 -33.83 -1.24
C ILE A 111 -6.07 -34.89 -0.25
N SER A 112 -6.81 -35.03 0.85
CA SER A 112 -6.52 -36.05 1.85
C SER A 112 -6.92 -37.44 1.33
N ALA A 113 -6.45 -38.50 1.97
CA ALA A 113 -6.87 -39.87 1.66
C ALA A 113 -8.39 -40.09 1.73
N ARG A 114 -9.12 -39.23 2.46
CA ARG A 114 -10.59 -39.23 2.56
C ARG A 114 -11.28 -38.29 1.55
N GLY A 115 -10.57 -37.84 0.50
CA GLY A 115 -11.10 -36.96 -0.55
C GLY A 115 -11.26 -35.49 -0.15
N LYS A 116 -10.79 -35.07 1.03
CA LYS A 116 -11.01 -33.71 1.55
C LYS A 116 -9.92 -32.74 1.09
N LYS A 117 -10.31 -31.60 0.52
CA LYS A 117 -9.38 -30.54 0.10
C LYS A 117 -8.83 -29.78 1.31
N TYR A 118 -7.52 -29.55 1.30
CA TYR A 118 -6.84 -28.79 2.34
C TYR A 118 -5.61 -28.05 1.80
N ILE A 119 -5.22 -26.99 2.49
CA ILE A 119 -3.98 -26.24 2.22
C ILE A 119 -3.30 -25.91 3.54
N ILE A 120 -1.97 -26.00 3.55
CA ILE A 120 -1.16 -25.62 4.70
C ILE A 120 -0.61 -24.22 4.44
N VAL A 121 -0.96 -23.27 5.29
CA VAL A 121 -0.53 -21.87 5.22
C VAL A 121 0.54 -21.64 6.29
N PRO A 122 1.80 -21.37 5.88
CA PRO A 122 2.83 -20.95 6.82
C PRO A 122 2.63 -19.47 7.17
N LEU A 123 2.45 -19.19 8.45
CA LEU A 123 2.49 -17.84 9.00
C LEU A 123 3.91 -17.54 9.47
N SER A 124 4.36 -16.31 9.26
CA SER A 124 5.50 -15.80 10.02
C SER A 124 5.19 -15.92 11.50
N ALA A 125 6.16 -16.40 12.29
CA ALA A 125 6.08 -16.28 13.74
C ALA A 125 5.84 -14.78 14.05
N ARG A 126 4.86 -14.48 14.90
CA ARG A 126 4.56 -13.08 15.27
C ARG A 126 5.82 -12.45 15.87
N GLU A 127 6.36 -11.42 15.23
CA GLU A 127 7.36 -10.54 15.87
C GLU A 127 6.72 -9.70 16.99
N ASN A 128 5.40 -9.47 16.93
CA ASN A 128 4.67 -8.64 17.88
C ASN A 128 3.35 -9.31 18.31
N SER A 129 3.40 -10.34 19.14
CA SER A 129 2.33 -10.51 20.12
C SER A 129 2.68 -9.61 21.30
N SER A 130 1.85 -8.61 21.55
CA SER A 130 1.80 -7.83 22.79
C SER A 130 1.42 -8.68 24.02
N GLY A 131 1.68 -9.99 24.00
CA GLY A 131 1.68 -10.86 25.16
C GLY A 131 3.12 -10.92 25.66
N GLY A 132 3.32 -10.54 26.92
CA GLY A 132 4.63 -10.27 27.51
C GLY A 132 5.67 -11.35 27.17
N MET A 133 6.90 -10.89 26.88
CA MET A 133 8.07 -11.75 26.85
C MET A 133 8.12 -12.53 28.16
N SER A 134 7.79 -13.82 28.10
CA SER A 134 7.94 -14.71 29.24
C SER A 134 9.41 -15.09 29.38
N ALA A 135 9.83 -15.53 30.56
CA ALA A 135 11.16 -16.12 30.72
C ALA A 135 11.35 -17.26 29.69
N PRO A 136 12.55 -17.40 29.07
CA PRO A 136 12.79 -18.48 28.11
C PRO A 136 12.49 -19.83 28.76
N GLN A 137 11.58 -20.60 28.18
CA GLN A 137 11.28 -21.96 28.60
C GLN A 137 11.82 -22.94 27.56
N GLU A 138 12.22 -24.13 28.00
CA GLU A 138 12.57 -25.22 27.10
C GLU A 138 11.28 -25.80 26.51
N VAL A 139 11.16 -25.75 25.18
CA VAL A 139 9.98 -26.22 24.47
C VAL A 139 10.40 -27.22 23.39
N GLU A 140 9.69 -28.34 23.30
CA GLU A 140 9.84 -29.28 22.20
C GLU A 140 9.22 -28.71 20.92
N ARG A 141 10.03 -28.61 19.86
CA ARG A 141 9.61 -28.14 18.53
C ARG A 141 9.82 -29.23 17.49
N LYS A 142 8.85 -29.38 16.59
CA LYS A 142 9.03 -30.22 15.40
C LYS A 142 9.88 -29.48 14.38
N VAL A 143 10.85 -30.19 13.79
CA VAL A 143 11.68 -29.74 12.68
C VAL A 143 11.25 -30.48 11.43
N LEU A 144 10.93 -29.73 10.37
CA LEU A 144 10.69 -30.28 9.04
C LEU A 144 11.92 -30.05 8.17
N SER A 145 12.55 -31.15 7.76
CA SER A 145 13.71 -31.15 6.86
C SER A 145 13.30 -31.69 5.50
N ILE A 146 13.66 -30.99 4.42
CA ILE A 146 13.41 -31.47 3.06
C ILE A 146 14.34 -32.66 2.80
N ILE A 147 13.79 -33.82 2.45
CA ILE A 147 14.54 -35.07 2.17
C ILE A 147 14.49 -35.48 0.70
N GLY A 148 13.73 -34.77 -0.14
CA GLY A 148 13.63 -35.06 -1.57
C GLY A 148 12.45 -34.36 -2.21
N THR A 149 12.16 -34.70 -3.47
CA THR A 149 11.00 -34.19 -4.20
C THR A 149 10.27 -35.30 -4.96
N TYR A 150 8.98 -35.11 -5.24
CA TYR A 150 8.16 -36.04 -6.03
C TYR A 150 7.16 -35.27 -6.90
N ARG A 151 6.58 -35.94 -7.91
CA ARG A 151 5.48 -35.38 -8.70
C ARG A 151 4.15 -35.91 -8.17
N GLU A 152 3.21 -35.01 -7.95
CA GLU A 152 1.85 -35.30 -7.51
C GLU A 152 0.89 -34.86 -8.62
N GLU A 153 -0.01 -35.75 -9.03
CA GLU A 153 -1.09 -35.44 -9.97
C GLU A 153 -2.21 -34.68 -9.25
N LYS A 154 -2.79 -33.68 -9.93
CA LYS A 154 -3.94 -32.92 -9.45
C LYS A 154 -5.24 -33.42 -10.06
N GLU A 155 -6.36 -32.96 -9.49
CA GLU A 155 -7.71 -33.15 -10.04
C GLU A 155 -7.88 -32.70 -11.50
N ASP A 156 -7.09 -31.71 -11.95
CA ASP A 156 -7.13 -31.20 -13.33
C ASP A 156 -6.22 -32.00 -14.29
N GLY A 157 -5.66 -33.13 -13.85
CA GLY A 157 -4.72 -33.96 -14.61
C GLY A 157 -3.31 -33.36 -14.74
N THR A 158 -3.04 -32.20 -14.12
CA THR A 158 -1.70 -31.59 -14.19
C THR A 158 -0.78 -32.09 -13.07
N PHE A 159 0.49 -32.31 -13.40
CA PHE A 159 1.49 -32.72 -12.42
C PHE A 159 2.18 -31.52 -11.76
N VAL A 160 2.40 -31.59 -10.45
CA VAL A 160 3.16 -30.58 -9.68
C VAL A 160 4.31 -31.21 -8.90
N LYS A 161 5.47 -30.54 -8.91
CA LYS A 161 6.62 -30.93 -8.09
C LYS A 161 6.36 -30.55 -6.62
N ARG A 162 6.56 -31.50 -5.72
CA ARG A 162 6.36 -31.39 -4.27
C ARG A 162 7.62 -31.81 -3.53
N ASN A 163 7.83 -31.28 -2.32
CA ASN A 163 8.91 -31.69 -1.44
C ASN A 163 8.45 -32.84 -0.52
N LYS A 164 9.33 -33.82 -0.31
CA LYS A 164 9.23 -34.81 0.76
C LYS A 164 9.90 -34.23 2.01
N TYR A 165 9.29 -34.46 3.17
CA TYR A 165 9.81 -33.94 4.44
C TYR A 165 10.03 -35.08 5.44
N ALA A 166 11.14 -35.05 6.16
CA ALA A 166 11.30 -35.78 7.40
C ALA A 166 10.95 -34.87 8.58
N THR A 167 10.37 -35.46 9.63
CA THR A 167 10.05 -34.74 10.87
C THR A 167 10.98 -35.25 11.97
N SER A 168 11.62 -34.34 12.70
CA SER A 168 12.31 -34.66 13.96
C SER A 168 11.84 -33.72 15.07
N THR A 169 12.15 -34.04 16.32
CA THR A 169 11.84 -33.19 17.47
C THR A 169 13.14 -32.65 18.05
N VAL A 170 13.19 -31.35 18.33
CA VAL A 170 14.35 -30.69 18.96
C VAL A 170 13.86 -29.88 20.15
N LYS A 171 14.62 -29.91 21.24
CA LYS A 171 14.39 -29.04 22.39
C LYS A 171 15.03 -27.68 22.13
N VAL A 172 14.24 -26.61 22.23
CA VAL A 172 14.69 -25.24 21.96
C VAL A 172 14.30 -24.38 23.16
N ARG A 173 15.24 -23.56 23.65
CA ARG A 173 14.89 -22.47 24.58
C ARG A 173 14.22 -21.37 23.79
N ASP A 174 12.92 -21.20 24.00
CA ASP A 174 12.10 -20.25 23.27
C ASP A 174 11.52 -19.21 24.24
N LYS A 175 11.60 -17.93 23.85
CA LYS A 175 10.95 -16.81 24.55
C LYS A 175 9.47 -16.69 24.17
N TYR A 176 9.05 -17.40 23.12
CA TYR A 176 7.69 -17.37 22.60
C TYR A 176 6.86 -18.55 23.15
N THR A 177 6.15 -18.28 24.23
CA THR A 177 5.10 -19.13 24.80
C THR A 177 3.87 -19.11 23.89
N GLY A 178 3.88 -19.89 22.80
CA GLY A 178 2.74 -19.87 21.87
C GLY A 178 2.74 -20.92 20.76
N GLY A 179 2.04 -22.03 21.00
CA GLY A 179 1.38 -22.81 19.95
C GLY A 179 1.97 -24.19 19.66
N LYS A 180 1.12 -25.22 19.74
CA LYS A 180 1.39 -26.62 19.34
C LYS A 180 1.70 -26.82 17.84
N ASN A 181 1.57 -25.77 17.03
CA ASN A 181 1.67 -25.82 15.56
C ASN A 181 2.86 -25.03 14.98
N THR A 182 3.82 -24.66 15.82
CA THR A 182 5.04 -23.97 15.40
C THR A 182 6.14 -24.98 15.06
N VAL A 183 6.71 -24.84 13.86
CA VAL A 183 7.63 -25.79 13.25
C VAL A 183 8.87 -25.06 12.74
N ILE A 184 10.03 -25.67 12.88
CA ILE A 184 11.30 -25.18 12.33
C ILE A 184 11.49 -25.83 10.96
N PHE A 185 11.47 -25.03 9.90
CA PHE A 185 11.85 -25.49 8.56
C PHE A 185 13.36 -25.41 8.43
N ARG A 186 14.02 -26.55 8.17
CA ARG A 186 15.46 -26.61 7.91
C ARG A 186 15.72 -26.98 6.45
N GLN A 187 16.53 -26.17 5.77
CA GLN A 187 17.01 -26.44 4.42
C GLN A 187 18.53 -26.52 4.45
N SER A 188 19.08 -27.68 4.11
CA SER A 188 20.50 -27.87 3.85
C SER A 188 20.86 -27.21 2.51
N HIS A 189 21.97 -26.49 2.48
CA HIS A 189 22.57 -25.94 1.27
C HIS A 189 23.63 -26.91 0.76
N GLU A 190 23.77 -26.99 -0.55
CA GLU A 190 24.73 -27.87 -1.23
C GLU A 190 26.19 -27.55 -0.86
N ARG A 191 26.49 -26.30 -0.46
CA ARG A 191 27.85 -25.84 -0.10
C ARG A 191 28.21 -25.93 1.39
N GLY A 192 27.50 -26.75 2.16
CA GLY A 192 27.77 -26.92 3.60
C GLY A 192 27.22 -25.75 4.43
N GLY A 193 25.97 -25.87 4.85
CA GLY A 193 25.30 -24.90 5.73
C GLY A 193 23.80 -25.17 5.77
N SER A 194 23.11 -24.81 6.85
CA SER A 194 21.65 -24.96 6.94
C SER A 194 21.00 -23.64 7.30
N SER A 195 20.02 -23.19 6.51
CA SER A 195 19.11 -22.14 6.97
C SER A 195 17.97 -22.77 7.74
N SER A 196 17.54 -22.10 8.81
CA SER A 196 16.37 -22.49 9.56
C SER A 196 15.41 -21.32 9.72
N GLN A 197 14.12 -21.57 9.50
CA GLN A 197 13.07 -20.58 9.71
C GLN A 197 11.96 -21.18 10.56
N THR A 198 11.64 -20.51 11.65
CA THR A 198 10.49 -20.87 12.50
C THR A 198 9.21 -20.30 11.88
N LYS A 199 8.22 -21.16 11.65
CA LYS A 199 6.91 -20.79 11.11
C LYS A 199 5.81 -21.44 11.92
N THR A 200 4.69 -20.74 12.08
CA THR A 200 3.46 -21.34 12.61
C THR A 200 2.62 -21.83 11.43
N LEU A 201 2.22 -23.09 11.46
CA LEU A 201 1.43 -23.69 10.38
C LEU A 201 -0.05 -23.69 10.76
N ILE A 202 -0.89 -23.29 9.81
CA ILE A 202 -2.34 -23.46 9.91
C ILE A 202 -2.79 -24.30 8.72
N THR A 203 -3.58 -25.34 9.00
CA THR A 203 -4.27 -26.11 7.97
C THR A 203 -5.65 -25.53 7.77
N VAL A 204 -5.96 -25.15 6.54
CA VAL A 204 -7.29 -24.71 6.12
C VAL A 204 -7.88 -25.81 5.26
N THR A 205 -9.12 -26.18 5.54
CA THR A 205 -9.90 -27.19 4.82
C THR A 205 -11.08 -26.57 4.09
N SER A 206 -11.68 -27.27 3.14
CA SER A 206 -12.85 -26.76 2.40
C SER A 206 -14.07 -26.44 3.28
N ASP A 207 -14.19 -27.04 4.46
CA ASP A 207 -15.25 -26.81 5.45
C ASP A 207 -14.82 -25.89 6.60
N SER A 208 -13.64 -25.27 6.50
CA SER A 208 -13.20 -24.30 7.51
C SER A 208 -14.16 -23.10 7.52
N ASN A 209 -14.81 -22.87 8.65
CA ASN A 209 -15.72 -21.73 8.82
C ASN A 209 -14.94 -20.48 9.28
N TRP A 210 -14.23 -19.84 8.35
CA TRP A 210 -13.54 -18.58 8.65
C TRP A 210 -14.45 -17.41 8.30
N ASN A 211 -14.47 -16.40 9.17
CA ASN A 211 -15.09 -15.13 8.86
C ASN A 211 -14.45 -14.54 7.61
N HIS A 212 -15.30 -14.01 6.72
CA HIS A 212 -14.81 -13.24 5.58
C HIS A 212 -13.91 -12.11 6.06
N TYR A 213 -12.85 -11.85 5.29
CA TYR A 213 -12.09 -10.63 5.48
C TYR A 213 -13.03 -9.44 5.27
N PRO A 214 -13.10 -8.48 6.20
CA PRO A 214 -14.08 -7.39 6.15
C PRO A 214 -14.03 -6.61 4.84
N ALA A 215 -15.18 -6.11 4.41
CA ALA A 215 -15.26 -5.18 3.29
C ALA A 215 -14.50 -3.89 3.61
N VAL A 216 -13.84 -3.32 2.60
CA VAL A 216 -13.26 -1.98 2.68
C VAL A 216 -14.32 -1.01 2.22
N LYS A 217 -14.71 -0.07 3.08
CA LYS A 217 -15.69 0.96 2.71
C LYS A 217 -15.03 2.00 1.77
N PRO A 218 -15.75 2.46 0.74
CA PRO A 218 -15.28 3.52 -0.15
C PRO A 218 -14.92 4.77 0.67
N GLN A 219 -13.72 5.33 0.48
CA GLN A 219 -13.31 6.54 1.19
C GLN A 219 -13.65 7.83 0.45
N LYS A 220 -13.74 7.77 -0.89
CA LYS A 220 -13.99 8.91 -1.77
C LYS A 220 -13.04 10.09 -1.47
N PHE A 221 -11.73 9.85 -1.36
CA PHE A 221 -10.79 10.94 -1.08
C PHE A 221 -10.74 11.92 -2.23
N VAL A 222 -10.83 11.48 -3.49
CA VAL A 222 -10.82 12.37 -4.66
C VAL A 222 -11.95 13.41 -4.57
N GLU A 223 -13.17 12.97 -4.29
CA GLU A 223 -14.34 13.85 -4.13
C GLU A 223 -14.15 14.82 -2.96
N LYS A 224 -13.66 14.34 -1.82
CA LYS A 224 -13.41 15.17 -0.63
C LYS A 224 -12.33 16.22 -0.90
N LEU A 225 -11.30 15.87 -1.64
CA LEU A 225 -10.21 16.78 -1.97
C LEU A 225 -10.63 17.81 -3.00
N GLN A 226 -11.45 17.44 -3.96
CA GLN A 226 -12.04 18.42 -4.87
C GLN A 226 -12.81 19.48 -4.07
N ARG A 227 -13.63 19.07 -3.09
CA ARG A 227 -14.31 20.02 -2.20
C ARG A 227 -13.35 20.93 -1.41
N VAL A 228 -12.23 20.38 -0.93
CA VAL A 228 -11.21 21.18 -0.25
C VAL A 228 -10.56 22.16 -1.23
N ALA A 229 -10.22 21.73 -2.43
CA ALA A 229 -9.67 22.59 -3.47
C ALA A 229 -10.65 23.71 -3.83
N ASP A 230 -11.93 23.38 -4.03
CA ASP A 230 -12.98 24.35 -4.31
C ASP A 230 -13.13 25.34 -3.15
N ALA A 231 -13.06 24.89 -1.89
CA ALA A 231 -13.11 25.77 -0.74
C ALA A 231 -11.89 26.73 -0.68
N VAL A 232 -10.68 26.23 -0.97
CA VAL A 232 -9.47 27.05 -1.04
C VAL A 232 -9.57 28.10 -2.16
N MET A 233 -10.11 27.72 -3.32
CA MET A 233 -10.31 28.65 -4.44
C MET A 233 -11.45 29.66 -4.19
N ASN A 234 -12.35 29.38 -3.26
CA ASN A 234 -13.38 30.32 -2.83
C ASN A 234 -12.96 31.16 -1.60
N ASP A 235 -11.81 30.87 -1.00
CA ASP A 235 -11.29 31.65 0.12
C ASP A 235 -10.83 33.04 -0.35
N ARG A 236 -11.43 34.08 0.23
CA ARG A 236 -11.18 35.47 -0.17
C ARG A 236 -9.72 35.89 0.04
N ASN A 237 -9.07 35.40 1.09
CA ASN A 237 -7.69 35.77 1.38
C ASN A 237 -6.73 35.08 0.41
N VAL A 238 -6.96 33.79 0.13
CA VAL A 238 -6.19 33.04 -0.87
C VAL A 238 -6.33 33.70 -2.24
N MET A 239 -7.56 33.98 -2.67
CA MET A 239 -7.79 34.63 -3.97
C MET A 239 -7.22 36.04 -4.04
N LYS A 240 -7.30 36.82 -2.97
CA LYS A 240 -6.65 38.13 -2.88
C LYS A 240 -5.14 38.01 -3.07
N ASN A 241 -4.48 37.13 -2.31
CA ASN A 241 -3.04 36.92 -2.38
C ASN A 241 -2.59 36.43 -3.76
N LEU A 242 -3.33 35.50 -4.38
CA LEU A 242 -3.07 35.02 -5.73
C LEU A 242 -3.21 36.14 -6.77
N THR A 243 -4.24 36.99 -6.63
CA THR A 243 -4.49 38.11 -7.54
C THR A 243 -3.40 39.18 -7.41
N GLU A 244 -3.02 39.53 -6.19
CA GLU A 244 -1.94 40.51 -5.92
C GLU A 244 -0.60 40.03 -6.48
N ALA A 245 -0.27 38.74 -6.27
CA ALA A 245 0.94 38.15 -6.83
C ALA A 245 0.93 38.13 -8.36
N LEU A 246 -0.20 37.77 -8.98
CA LEU A 246 -0.35 37.78 -10.42
C LEU A 246 -0.23 39.20 -11.00
N TYR A 247 -0.86 40.18 -10.36
CA TYR A 247 -0.77 41.58 -10.77
C TYR A 247 0.68 42.08 -10.71
N ALA A 248 1.39 41.79 -9.63
CA ALA A 248 2.78 42.19 -9.46
C ALA A 248 3.69 41.54 -10.54
N ASP A 249 3.48 40.26 -10.84
CA ASP A 249 4.21 39.56 -11.91
C ASP A 249 3.91 40.15 -13.31
N ILE A 250 2.65 40.50 -13.60
CA ILE A 250 2.27 41.18 -14.85
C ILE A 250 2.97 42.54 -14.98
N MET A 251 2.99 43.34 -13.90
CA MET A 251 3.65 44.65 -13.92
C MET A 251 5.15 44.52 -14.15
N ASP A 252 5.81 43.58 -13.47
CA ASP A 252 7.24 43.30 -13.66
C ASP A 252 7.53 42.84 -15.10
N TYR A 253 6.68 41.99 -15.66
CA TYR A 253 6.78 41.54 -17.05
C TYR A 253 6.66 42.71 -18.05
N VAL A 254 5.65 43.56 -17.89
CA VAL A 254 5.42 44.72 -18.77
C VAL A 254 6.59 45.71 -18.69
N ASN A 255 7.09 45.98 -17.50
CA ASN A 255 8.22 46.91 -17.28
C ASN A 255 9.51 46.39 -17.92
N LYS A 256 9.83 45.10 -17.76
CA LYS A 256 10.98 44.46 -18.45
C LYS A 256 10.87 44.58 -19.98
N ARG A 257 9.66 44.46 -20.53
CA ARG A 257 9.41 44.57 -21.97
C ARG A 257 9.56 46.00 -22.49
N LYS A 258 9.15 47.00 -21.70
CA LYS A 258 9.36 48.43 -22.01
C LYS A 258 10.82 48.84 -21.94
N GLY A 259 11.57 48.34 -20.96
CA GLY A 259 13.02 48.59 -20.83
C GLY A 259 13.84 48.02 -22.00
N LYS A 260 13.51 46.81 -22.46
CA LYS A 260 14.15 46.21 -23.64
C LYS A 260 13.90 46.97 -24.96
N ARG A 261 12.79 47.71 -25.06
CA ARG A 261 12.46 48.55 -26.24
C ARG A 261 13.14 49.91 -26.25
N LYS A 262 13.75 50.34 -25.15
CA LYS A 262 14.50 51.62 -25.07
C LYS A 262 15.99 51.47 -25.33
N ASN A 263 16.54 50.25 -25.22
CA ASN A 263 17.97 49.96 -25.32
C ASN A 263 18.34 49.13 -26.56
N GLY A 264 17.46 49.04 -27.55
CA GLY A 264 17.71 48.40 -28.85
C GLY A 264 16.95 49.16 -29.92
#